data_AF-A0A443DZ27-F1
#
_entry.id   AF-A0A443DZ27-F1
#
_cell.length_a   1.000
_cell.length_b   1.000
_cell.length_c   1.000
_cell.angle_alpha   90.00
_cell.angle_beta   90.00
_cell.angle_gamma   90.00
#
_symmetry.space_group_name_H-M   'P 1'
#
loop_
_entity.id
_entity.type
_entity.pdbx_description
1 polymer ?
#
loop_
_entity_poly.entity_id
_entity_poly.type
_entity_poly.pdbx_seq_one_letter_code
_entity_poly.pdbx_strand_id
1 'polypeptide(L)' 'MQENKQTAMNRRNFLRAFGGASTTAVAAAAVTLTPGEAQAYDPGEEETKTRYRETEHVKAFYRVNGYETLKK' A
#
# COMPACT_ATOMS: atom_id res chain seq x y z
N MET A 1 13.84 8.86 -48.38
CA MET A 1 14.95 8.65 -47.43
C MET A 1 15.34 9.99 -46.84
N GLN A 2 14.82 10.35 -45.68
CA GLN A 2 15.37 11.35 -44.75
C GLN A 2 14.51 11.34 -43.49
N GLU A 3 14.96 10.55 -42.51
CA GLU A 3 14.34 10.43 -41.20
C GLU A 3 14.63 11.71 -40.41
N ASN A 4 13.62 12.54 -40.21
CA ASN A 4 13.67 13.67 -39.29
C ASN A 4 13.65 13.15 -37.85
N LYS A 5 14.78 12.62 -37.39
CA LYS A 5 15.00 12.23 -35.99
C LYS A 5 15.28 13.50 -35.18
N GLN A 6 14.22 14.27 -34.95
CA GLN A 6 14.26 15.39 -34.01
C GLN A 6 14.80 14.88 -32.68
N THR A 7 15.88 15.51 -32.26
CA THR A 7 16.63 15.32 -31.02
C THR A 7 15.75 15.69 -29.82
N ALA A 8 14.64 14.97 -29.62
CA ALA A 8 13.83 15.10 -28.42
C ALA A 8 14.69 14.58 -27.29
N MET A 9 15.17 15.49 -26.43
CA MET A 9 15.88 15.15 -25.20
C MET A 9 15.14 14.01 -24.51
N ASN A 10 15.75 12.83 -24.52
CA ASN A 10 15.10 11.61 -24.10
C ASN A 10 14.83 11.71 -22.59
N ARG A 11 13.58 11.98 -22.21
CA ARG A 11 13.14 12.15 -20.81
C ARG A 11 13.58 10.97 -19.94
N ARG A 12 13.65 9.76 -20.50
CA ARG A 12 14.14 8.56 -19.81
C ARG A 12 15.64 8.66 -19.50
N ASN A 13 16.44 9.20 -20.41
CA ASN A 13 17.87 9.39 -20.17
C ASN A 13 18.13 10.50 -19.16
N PHE A 14 17.33 11.57 -19.19
CA PHE A 14 17.38 12.62 -18.18
C PHE A 14 17.03 12.07 -16.78
N LEU A 15 15.91 11.35 -16.64
CA LEU A 15 15.51 10.74 -15.38
C LEU A 15 16.49 9.65 -14.91
N ARG A 16 17.17 8.92 -15.81
CA ARG A 16 18.21 7.97 -15.42
C ARG A 16 19.48 8.66 -14.91
N ALA A 17 19.92 9.74 -15.56
CA ALA A 17 21.09 10.49 -15.14
C ALA A 17 20.85 11.21 -13.80
N PHE A 18 19.71 11.87 -13.66
CA PHE A 18 19.37 12.63 -12.46
C PHE A 18 18.84 11.73 -11.33
N GLY A 19 18.00 10.74 -11.67
CA GLY A 19 17.45 9.75 -10.75
C GLY A 19 18.50 8.76 -10.26
N GLY A 20 19.48 8.37 -11.08
CA GLY A 20 20.56 7.47 -10.67
C GLY A 20 21.49 8.09 -9.63
N ALA A 21 21.79 9.39 -9.75
CA ALA A 21 22.63 10.10 -8.79
C ALA A 21 21.88 10.49 -7.49
N SER A 22 20.57 10.75 -7.57
CA SER A 22 19.75 11.07 -6.40
C SER A 22 19.32 9.82 -5.62
N THR A 23 19.08 8.69 -6.29
CA THR A 23 18.74 7.42 -5.61
C THR A 23 19.88 6.84 -4.80
N THR A 24 21.14 6.99 -5.21
CA THR A 24 22.29 6.50 -4.43
C THR A 24 22.53 7.31 -3.17
N ALA A 25 22.37 8.64 -3.22
CA ALA A 25 22.48 9.51 -2.04
C ALA A 25 21.32 9.28 -1.05
N VAL A 26 20.09 9.13 -1.54
CA VAL A 26 18.92 8.84 -0.69
C VAL A 26 18.97 7.43 -0.13
N ALA A 27 19.44 6.43 -0.90
CA ALA A 27 19.63 5.08 -0.41
C ALA A 27 20.71 5.01 0.68
N ALA A 28 21.83 5.71 0.52
CA ALA A 28 22.87 5.78 1.54
C ALA A 28 22.37 6.42 2.86
N ALA A 29 21.51 7.46 2.76
CA ALA A 29 20.86 8.06 3.92
C ALA A 29 19.72 7.19 4.51
N ALA A 30 19.10 6.34 3.70
CA ALA A 30 18.05 5.42 4.13
C ALA A 30 18.57 4.14 4.78
N VAL A 31 19.82 3.73 4.49
CA VAL A 31 20.47 2.56 5.14
C VAL A 31 20.62 2.75 6.65
N THR A 32 20.69 3.99 7.15
CA THR A 32 20.72 4.29 8.59
C THR A 32 19.34 4.36 9.23
N LEU A 33 18.26 4.36 8.45
CA LEU A 33 16.91 4.19 8.96
C LEU A 33 16.68 2.69 9.13
N THR A 34 17.14 2.13 10.26
CA THR A 34 16.63 0.84 10.71
C THR A 34 15.10 0.97 10.80
N PRO A 35 14.32 0.24 9.98
CA PRO A 35 12.88 0.27 10.11
C PRO A 35 12.55 -0.27 11.50
N GLY A 36 12.12 0.62 12.39
CA GLY A 36 11.62 0.23 13.70
C GLY A 36 10.33 -0.58 13.53
N GLU A 37 9.92 -1.27 14.60
CA GLU A 37 8.60 -1.90 14.61
C GLU A 37 7.52 -0.85 14.33
N ALA A 38 6.65 -1.14 13.36
CA ALA A 38 5.52 -0.29 13.07
C ALA A 38 4.63 -0.23 14.32
N GLN A 39 4.59 0.94 14.96
CA GLN A 39 3.71 1.18 16.09
C GLN A 39 2.28 1.26 15.57
N ALA A 40 1.52 0.18 15.75
CA ALA A 40 0.10 0.18 15.47
C ALA A 40 -0.63 0.96 16.57
N TYR A 41 -1.52 1.84 16.17
CA TYR A 41 -2.42 2.49 17.10
C TYR A 41 -3.38 1.44 17.69
N ASP A 42 -3.46 1.37 19.03
CA ASP A 42 -4.43 0.55 19.73
C ASP A 42 -5.67 1.40 20.09
N PRO A 43 -6.80 1.22 19.38
CA PRO A 43 -8.01 2.02 19.58
C PRO A 43 -8.75 1.75 20.90
N GLY A 44 -8.31 0.80 21.73
CA GLY A 44 -8.90 0.57 23.05
C GLY A 44 -10.40 0.25 23.05
N GLU A 45 -11.01 0.14 24.23
CA GLU A 45 -12.41 -0.34 24.34
C GLU A 45 -13.44 0.69 23.84
N GLU A 46 -13.23 1.98 24.10
CA GLU A 46 -14.21 3.01 23.75
C GLU A 46 -14.32 3.21 22.23
N GLU A 47 -13.22 3.21 21.49
CA GLU A 47 -13.27 3.36 20.03
C GLU A 47 -13.62 2.04 19.32
N THR A 48 -13.36 0.90 19.94
CA THR A 48 -13.75 -0.42 19.39
C THR A 48 -15.21 -0.78 19.68
N LYS A 49 -15.88 -0.07 20.59
CA LYS A 49 -17.23 -0.38 21.07
C LYS A 49 -18.26 -0.57 19.96
N THR A 50 -18.20 0.24 18.91
CA THR A 50 -19.16 0.24 17.78
C THR A 50 -18.75 -0.65 16.61
N ARG A 51 -17.66 -1.41 16.76
CA ARG A 51 -17.24 -2.39 15.74
C ARG A 51 -18.30 -3.45 15.49
N TYR A 52 -17.97 -4.39 14.62
CA TYR A 52 -18.84 -5.49 14.25
C TYR A 52 -19.51 -6.14 15.48
N ARG A 53 -20.84 -6.20 15.43
CA ARG A 53 -21.67 -6.86 16.44
C ARG A 53 -22.53 -7.89 15.72
N GLU A 54 -22.72 -9.03 16.36
CA GLU A 54 -23.65 -10.05 15.90
C GLU A 54 -25.09 -9.58 16.12
N THR A 55 -25.65 -8.90 15.14
CA THR A 55 -27.04 -8.46 15.12
C THR A 55 -27.92 -9.48 14.39
N GLU A 56 -29.24 -9.40 14.61
CA GLU A 56 -30.19 -10.29 13.92
C GLU A 56 -30.10 -10.19 12.40
N HIS A 57 -29.89 -8.99 11.84
CA HIS A 57 -29.74 -8.82 10.39
C HIS A 57 -28.44 -9.42 9.86
N VAL A 58 -27.34 -9.34 10.62
CA VAL A 58 -26.06 -9.98 10.28
C VAL A 58 -26.23 -11.49 10.26
N LYS A 59 -26.86 -12.07 11.28
CA LYS A 59 -27.14 -13.52 11.34
C LYS A 59 -28.05 -13.96 10.20
N ALA A 60 -29.11 -13.20 9.91
CA ALA A 60 -30.02 -13.50 8.81
C ALA A 60 -29.32 -13.49 7.44
N PHE A 61 -28.41 -12.54 7.20
CA PHE A 61 -27.60 -12.49 5.98
C PHE A 61 -26.78 -13.77 5.80
N TYR A 62 -26.06 -14.22 6.83
CA TYR A 62 -25.25 -15.43 6.71
C TYR A 62 -26.09 -16.72 6.61
N ARG A 63 -27.27 -16.74 7.24
CA ARG A 63 -28.23 -17.84 7.12
C ARG A 63 -28.77 -18.02 5.71
N VAL A 64 -29.32 -16.96 5.12
CA VAL A 64 -29.94 -17.02 3.79
C VAL A 64 -28.93 -17.42 2.71
N ASN A 65 -27.66 -17.06 2.90
CA ASN A 65 -26.61 -17.42 1.96
C ASN A 65 -25.94 -18.78 2.26
N GLY A 66 -26.39 -19.53 3.27
CA GLY A 66 -25.92 -20.89 3.56
C GLY A 66 -24.51 -20.99 4.17
N TYR A 67 -23.92 -19.87 4.63
CA TYR A 67 -22.58 -19.84 5.22
C TYR A 67 -22.52 -20.51 6.60
N GLU A 68 -23.67 -20.84 7.21
CA GLU A 68 -23.79 -21.53 8.50
C GLU A 68 -23.10 -22.91 8.51
N THR A 69 -22.98 -23.51 7.33
CA THR A 69 -22.43 -24.87 7.16
C THR A 69 -20.96 -24.90 6.75
N LEU A 70 -20.33 -23.73 6.56
CA LEU A 70 -18.88 -23.62 6.33
C LEU A 70 -18.14 -23.87 7.65
N LYS A 71 -18.09 -25.13 8.04
CA LYS A 71 -17.17 -25.60 9.08
C LYS A 71 -15.75 -25.55 8.51
N LYS A 72 -14.82 -25.01 9.31
CA LYS A 72 -13.38 -25.19 9.10
C LYS A 72 -12.98 -26.65 9.24
#